data_AF-A0A8S3SJE0-F1
#
_entry.id   AF-A0A8S3SJE0-F1
#
_cell.length_a   1.000
_cell.length_b   1.000
_cell.length_c   1.000
_cell.angle_alpha   90.00
_cell.angle_beta   90.00
_cell.angle_gamma   90.00
#
_symmetry.space_group_name_H-M   'P 1'
#
loop_
_entity.id
_entity.type
_entity.pdbx_description
1 polymer ?
#
loop_
_entity_poly.entity_id
_entity_poly.type
_entity_poly.pdbx_seq_one_letter_code
_entity_poly.pdbx_strand_id
1 'polypeptide(L)'
;MFAYAVCIVDGDGEVRNYGYKMLNNICRIPTHLFEFQNYCAELNKEKKELNKEKNIGSGWGRSHRIAISKWYNNFSNNAPKLAYLVTKYKKRSKWNHRDMVRLAHVKPKNEKIRTILKFIVNKEKNNLITLHDSDDKEHAEVKTFLGAVIEAKKCKDNKRIQELVAENDLAREHLPNSCLLDKKVWQTLLVTMPLTAMIRNIGKMTHLGIFSDEHASFHIELVKERLQIKPLQASKVHPLKILFALRQYQAGKGDQGKLSWKPNHGIVSIMEEAFDNAVGLQTRTGKRYLLAVSVSGDMKKHLVGSPLTASEAAAAMVHTIAKREQDVKTLFVENKCDVEQSFVSTIDQYDNLSSIRSKLDKFSSPEPTKERKTSFKEWASSYEKFFDVIMIFTDTLTGEGKGRVVEPFVHHCHRVGAPSHARVIVAMTGKPNDRVEPCDDQTLRVIGFDQSTPQIINAFIDNFRYNDASVASMDGVVEY
;
A
#
# COMPACT_ATOMS: atom_id res chain seq x y z
N MET A 1 -2.62 9.00 -5.50
CA MET A 1 -3.85 9.66 -5.98
C MET A 1 -3.66 11.16 -6.18
N PHE A 2 -3.04 11.89 -5.25
CA PHE A 2 -2.78 13.33 -5.40
C PHE A 2 -2.03 13.70 -6.69
N ALA A 3 -0.87 13.11 -6.96
CA ALA A 3 -0.10 13.36 -8.18
C ALA A 3 -0.93 13.15 -9.46
N TYR A 4 -1.75 12.09 -9.49
CA TYR A 4 -2.66 11.83 -10.60
C TYR A 4 -3.73 12.92 -10.75
N ALA A 5 -4.27 13.45 -9.65
CA ALA A 5 -5.20 14.59 -9.69
C ALA A 5 -4.51 15.86 -10.23
N VAL A 6 -3.25 16.12 -9.85
CA VAL A 6 -2.46 17.24 -10.40
C VAL A 6 -2.31 17.11 -11.92
N CYS A 7 -1.96 15.93 -12.44
CA CYS A 7 -1.89 15.68 -13.88
C CYS A 7 -3.21 16.00 -14.61
N ILE A 8 -4.35 15.75 -13.96
CA ILE A 8 -5.67 16.00 -14.55
C ILE A 8 -6.06 17.49 -14.49
N VAL A 9 -5.80 18.16 -13.37
CA VAL A 9 -6.23 19.55 -13.14
C VAL A 9 -5.26 20.56 -13.75
N ASP A 10 -3.95 20.25 -13.77
CA ASP A 10 -2.87 21.18 -14.10
C ASP A 10 -2.11 20.75 -15.36
N GLY A 11 -2.15 19.47 -15.72
CA GLY A 11 -1.51 18.98 -16.93
C GLY A 11 -2.11 19.61 -18.19
N ASP A 12 -1.31 19.62 -19.26
CA ASP A 12 -1.72 20.05 -20.59
C ASP A 12 -2.82 19.14 -21.19
N GLY A 13 -3.24 19.44 -22.42
CA GLY A 13 -4.31 18.70 -23.08
C GLY A 13 -4.01 17.20 -23.26
N GLU A 14 -2.76 16.85 -23.56
CA GLU A 14 -2.34 15.47 -23.81
C GLU A 14 -2.28 14.67 -22.52
N VAL A 15 -1.59 15.21 -21.49
CA VAL A 15 -1.49 14.62 -20.16
C VAL A 15 -2.88 14.40 -19.56
N ARG A 16 -3.76 15.39 -19.69
CA ARG A 16 -5.14 15.29 -19.18
C ARG A 16 -5.94 14.21 -19.91
N ASN A 17 -5.84 14.14 -21.24
CA ASN A 17 -6.55 13.14 -22.03
C ASN A 17 -6.06 11.72 -21.72
N TYR A 18 -4.74 11.53 -21.68
CA TYR A 18 -4.13 10.26 -21.32
C TYR A 18 -4.49 9.85 -19.89
N GLY A 19 -4.40 10.78 -18.94
CA GLY A 19 -4.79 10.57 -17.55
C GLY A 19 -6.23 10.04 -17.46
N TYR A 20 -7.20 10.70 -18.10
CA TYR A 20 -8.59 10.23 -18.09
C TYR A 20 -8.79 8.86 -18.73
N LYS A 21 -8.01 8.49 -19.76
CA LYS A 21 -8.03 7.12 -20.32
C LYS A 21 -7.57 6.08 -19.29
N MET A 22 -6.63 6.44 -18.42
CA MET A 22 -6.08 5.57 -17.37
C MET A 22 -6.91 5.51 -16.09
N LEU A 23 -8.00 6.29 -15.99
CA LEU A 23 -8.80 6.40 -14.77
C LEU A 23 -9.26 5.03 -14.23
N ASN A 24 -9.72 4.12 -15.10
CA ASN A 24 -10.18 2.79 -14.67
C ASN A 24 -9.04 1.90 -14.15
N ASN A 25 -7.82 2.09 -14.66
CA ASN A 25 -6.64 1.30 -14.29
C ASN A 25 -6.06 1.76 -12.94
N ILE A 26 -6.13 3.08 -12.70
CA ILE A 26 -5.64 3.72 -11.48
C ILE A 26 -6.70 3.62 -10.35
N CYS A 27 -7.93 4.04 -10.63
CA CYS A 27 -9.03 4.03 -9.67
C CYS A 27 -9.71 2.66 -9.60
N ARG A 28 -9.01 1.63 -9.12
CA ARG A 28 -9.52 0.24 -9.11
C ARG A 28 -10.72 -0.01 -8.18
N ILE A 29 -10.88 0.80 -7.13
CA ILE A 29 -11.95 0.70 -6.14
C ILE A 29 -12.54 2.10 -5.84
N PRO A 30 -13.77 2.18 -5.26
CA PRO A 30 -14.40 3.46 -4.94
C PRO A 30 -13.55 4.39 -4.07
N THR A 31 -12.77 3.85 -3.12
CA THR A 31 -11.86 4.67 -2.30
C THR A 31 -10.91 5.49 -3.16
N HIS A 32 -10.29 4.88 -4.19
CA HIS A 32 -9.38 5.60 -5.10
C HIS A 32 -10.12 6.65 -5.92
N LEU A 33 -11.33 6.33 -6.40
CA LEU A 33 -12.16 7.27 -7.17
C LEU A 33 -12.54 8.49 -6.32
N PHE A 34 -12.97 8.27 -5.08
CA PHE A 34 -13.36 9.34 -4.17
C PHE A 34 -12.17 10.17 -3.69
N GLU A 35 -11.03 9.56 -3.42
CA GLU A 35 -9.79 10.29 -3.13
C GLU A 35 -9.33 11.13 -4.32
N PHE A 36 -9.32 10.55 -5.53
CA PHE A 36 -9.02 11.27 -6.76
C PHE A 36 -9.94 12.48 -6.95
N GLN A 37 -11.26 12.29 -6.78
CA GLN A 37 -12.21 13.38 -6.86
C GLN A 37 -11.98 14.44 -5.79
N ASN A 38 -11.70 14.03 -4.55
CA ASN A 38 -11.42 14.96 -3.46
C ASN A 38 -10.22 15.84 -3.80
N TYR A 39 -9.11 15.26 -4.23
CA TYR A 39 -7.94 16.03 -4.64
C TYR A 39 -8.24 16.94 -5.84
N CYS A 40 -8.95 16.46 -6.85
CA CYS A 40 -9.37 17.31 -7.97
C CYS A 40 -10.20 18.51 -7.49
N ALA A 41 -11.12 18.29 -6.54
CA ALA A 41 -11.98 19.35 -6.01
C ALA A 41 -11.19 20.37 -5.19
N GLU A 42 -10.29 19.94 -4.31
CA GLU A 42 -9.44 20.83 -3.51
C GLU A 42 -8.50 21.64 -4.43
N LEU A 43 -7.84 21.02 -5.41
CA LEU A 43 -6.98 21.72 -6.39
C LEU A 43 -7.75 22.75 -7.21
N ASN A 44 -8.96 22.40 -7.69
CA ASN A 44 -9.79 23.36 -8.42
C ASN A 44 -10.28 24.52 -7.54
N LYS A 45 -10.50 24.27 -6.23
CA LYS A 45 -10.87 25.30 -5.27
C LYS A 45 -9.71 26.27 -5.06
N GLU A 46 -8.52 25.76 -4.80
CA GLU A 46 -7.31 26.57 -4.63
C GLU A 46 -7.02 27.41 -5.88
N LYS A 47 -7.12 26.83 -7.08
CA LYS A 47 -6.97 27.57 -8.34
C LYS A 47 -7.94 28.74 -8.48
N LYS A 48 -9.20 28.56 -8.05
CA LYS A 48 -10.22 29.62 -8.05
C LYS A 48 -9.89 30.74 -7.08
N GLU A 49 -9.41 30.38 -5.89
CA GLU A 49 -9.01 31.36 -4.87
C GLU A 49 -7.82 32.21 -5.33
N LEU A 50 -6.87 31.59 -6.05
CA LEU A 50 -5.68 32.26 -6.60
C LEU A 50 -5.97 33.11 -7.85
N ASN A 51 -6.94 32.74 -8.68
CA ASN A 51 -7.24 33.41 -9.95
C ASN A 51 -8.66 33.97 -10.00
N LYS A 52 -8.99 34.86 -9.05
CA LYS A 52 -10.34 35.44 -8.91
C LYS A 52 -10.89 36.11 -10.18
N GLU A 53 -10.00 36.56 -11.07
CA GLU A 53 -10.36 37.26 -12.31
C GLU A 53 -10.62 36.33 -13.51
N LYS A 54 -10.28 35.03 -13.42
CA LYS A 54 -10.51 34.06 -14.50
C LYS A 54 -11.74 33.20 -14.20
N ASN A 55 -12.59 33.01 -15.21
CA ASN A 55 -13.71 32.06 -15.18
C ASN A 55 -13.22 30.61 -15.14
N ILE A 56 -12.71 30.18 -13.99
CA ILE A 56 -12.30 28.79 -13.77
C ILE A 56 -13.55 27.94 -13.59
N GLY A 57 -13.69 26.91 -14.43
CA GLY A 57 -14.83 26.01 -14.42
C GLY A 57 -15.05 25.29 -13.09
N SER A 58 -16.21 24.64 -12.93
CA SER A 58 -16.60 23.92 -11.70
C SER A 58 -15.74 22.69 -11.35
N GLY A 59 -14.72 22.36 -12.15
CA GLY A 59 -14.00 21.08 -12.08
C GLY A 59 -14.73 19.91 -12.74
N TRP A 60 -16.02 20.07 -13.08
CA TRP A 60 -16.86 19.03 -13.70
C TRP A 60 -17.02 19.22 -15.21
N GLY A 61 -15.92 19.41 -15.94
CA GLY A 61 -15.93 19.52 -17.40
C GLY A 61 -16.41 18.25 -18.12
N ARG A 62 -16.67 18.33 -19.43
CA ARG A 62 -17.17 17.20 -20.24
C ARG A 62 -16.30 15.95 -20.12
N SER A 63 -14.97 16.09 -20.22
CA SER A 63 -14.00 15.00 -20.11
C SER A 63 -14.07 14.31 -18.74
N HIS A 64 -14.11 15.09 -17.66
CA HIS A 64 -14.22 14.58 -16.28
C HIS A 64 -15.50 13.77 -16.08
N ARG A 65 -16.65 14.30 -16.51
CA ARG A 65 -17.95 13.61 -16.44
C ARG A 65 -17.95 12.30 -17.23
N ILE A 66 -17.40 12.32 -18.45
CA ILE A 66 -17.27 11.11 -19.28
C ILE A 66 -16.38 10.07 -18.61
N ALA A 67 -15.25 10.47 -18.04
CA ALA A 67 -14.32 9.55 -17.38
C ALA A 67 -14.97 8.86 -16.17
N ILE A 68 -15.67 9.61 -15.32
CA ILE A 68 -16.41 9.04 -14.18
C ILE A 68 -17.57 8.15 -14.67
N SER A 69 -18.31 8.55 -15.71
CA SER A 69 -19.35 7.71 -16.28
C SER A 69 -18.80 6.40 -16.86
N LYS A 70 -17.63 6.45 -17.51
CA LYS A 70 -16.92 5.26 -17.99
C LYS A 70 -16.49 4.34 -16.85
N TRP A 71 -16.15 4.87 -15.68
CA TRP A 71 -15.80 4.07 -14.52
C TRP A 71 -16.92 3.14 -14.07
N TYR A 72 -18.13 3.68 -13.87
CA TYR A 72 -19.30 2.87 -13.51
C TYR A 72 -19.68 1.86 -14.60
N ASN A 73 -19.66 2.31 -15.86
CA ASN A 73 -20.00 1.47 -16.99
C ASN A 73 -18.91 0.44 -17.37
N ASN A 74 -17.73 0.51 -16.76
CA ASN A 74 -16.67 -0.50 -16.95
C ASN A 74 -17.06 -1.87 -16.38
N PHE A 75 -18.06 -1.90 -15.50
CA PHE A 75 -18.56 -3.10 -14.85
C PHE A 75 -19.75 -3.74 -15.59
N SER A 76 -20.04 -3.34 -16.84
CA SER A 76 -21.18 -3.86 -17.60
C SER A 76 -21.18 -5.40 -17.76
N ASN A 77 -19.99 -6.02 -17.81
CA ASN A 77 -19.80 -7.47 -17.91
C ASN A 77 -19.38 -8.10 -16.56
N ASN A 78 -19.56 -7.37 -15.46
CA ASN A 78 -19.35 -7.83 -14.09
C ASN A 78 -20.12 -6.92 -13.13
N ALA A 79 -21.45 -6.86 -13.33
CA ALA A 79 -22.32 -6.01 -12.54
C ALA A 79 -22.39 -6.42 -11.05
N PRO A 80 -22.32 -7.72 -10.68
CA PRO A 80 -22.25 -8.13 -9.27
C PRO A 80 -21.07 -7.49 -8.52
N LYS A 81 -19.90 -7.37 -9.16
CA LYS A 81 -18.76 -6.66 -8.56
C LYS A 81 -19.04 -5.18 -8.32
N LEU A 82 -19.73 -4.49 -9.23
CA LEU A 82 -20.11 -3.10 -8.98
C LEU A 82 -21.09 -3.01 -7.80
N ALA A 83 -22.09 -3.90 -7.73
CA ALA A 83 -23.03 -3.96 -6.62
C ALA A 83 -22.29 -4.11 -5.28
N TYR A 84 -21.36 -5.07 -5.19
CA TYR A 84 -20.50 -5.26 -4.03
C TYR A 84 -19.67 -4.02 -3.67
N LEU A 85 -19.03 -3.38 -4.67
CA LEU A 85 -18.20 -2.21 -4.43
C LEU A 85 -19.01 -1.02 -3.89
N VAL A 86 -20.19 -0.76 -4.45
CA VAL A 86 -20.99 0.43 -4.07
C VAL A 86 -21.67 0.26 -2.71
N THR A 87 -21.96 -0.96 -2.30
CA THR A 87 -22.52 -1.26 -0.97
C THR A 87 -21.43 -1.31 0.11
N LYS A 88 -20.23 -1.81 -0.22
CA LYS A 88 -19.10 -1.89 0.71
C LYS A 88 -18.44 -0.53 0.96
N TYR A 89 -18.26 0.28 -0.09
CA TYR A 89 -17.56 1.56 -0.02
C TYR A 89 -18.51 2.74 -0.24
N LYS A 90 -19.53 2.87 0.61
CA LYS A 90 -20.59 3.89 0.41
C LYS A 90 -20.08 5.34 0.35
N LYS A 91 -19.13 5.69 1.21
CA LYS A 91 -18.59 7.05 1.37
C LYS A 91 -17.11 7.00 1.79
N ARG A 92 -16.24 7.78 1.15
CA ARG A 92 -14.84 8.06 1.57
C ARG A 92 -14.46 9.48 1.17
N SER A 93 -13.49 10.08 1.86
CA SER A 93 -12.92 11.39 1.49
C SER A 93 -13.98 12.44 1.15
N LYS A 94 -15.02 12.57 1.99
CA LYS A 94 -16.21 13.44 1.85
C LYS A 94 -17.20 13.07 0.72
N TRP A 95 -16.82 12.25 -0.25
CA TRP A 95 -17.66 11.85 -1.39
C TRP A 95 -18.40 10.53 -1.19
N ASN A 96 -19.56 10.40 -1.84
CA ASN A 96 -20.29 9.15 -1.95
C ASN A 96 -20.69 8.86 -3.41
N HIS A 97 -21.16 7.64 -3.68
CA HIS A 97 -21.55 7.25 -5.05
C HIS A 97 -22.71 8.07 -5.61
N ARG A 98 -23.64 8.55 -4.78
CA ARG A 98 -24.78 9.38 -5.21
C ARG A 98 -24.30 10.73 -5.73
N ASP A 99 -23.30 11.32 -5.08
CA ASP A 99 -22.68 12.57 -5.55
C ASP A 99 -22.02 12.37 -6.91
N MET A 100 -21.20 11.32 -7.04
CA MET A 100 -20.48 11.01 -8.29
C MET A 100 -21.45 10.78 -9.45
N VAL A 101 -22.48 9.95 -9.24
CA VAL A 101 -23.46 9.61 -10.27
C VAL A 101 -24.23 10.84 -10.75
N ARG A 102 -24.60 11.73 -9.81
CA ARG A 102 -25.34 12.95 -10.11
C ARG A 102 -24.49 13.99 -10.84
N LEU A 103 -23.30 14.28 -10.32
CA LEU A 103 -22.44 15.32 -10.90
C LEU A 103 -21.83 14.89 -12.25
N ALA A 104 -21.54 13.60 -12.43
CA ALA A 104 -21.09 13.06 -13.71
C ALA A 104 -22.22 12.85 -14.73
N HIS A 105 -23.49 12.93 -14.31
CA HIS A 105 -24.65 12.57 -15.12
C HIS A 105 -24.51 11.18 -15.78
N VAL A 106 -24.17 10.17 -14.96
CA VAL A 106 -23.86 8.82 -15.46
C VAL A 106 -25.10 8.21 -16.13
N LYS A 107 -24.99 7.95 -17.43
CA LYS A 107 -25.99 7.16 -18.17
C LYS A 107 -25.61 5.68 -18.13
N PRO A 108 -26.49 4.78 -17.65
CA PRO A 108 -26.21 3.34 -17.60
C PRO A 108 -26.15 2.76 -19.02
N LYS A 109 -25.19 1.87 -19.28
CA LYS A 109 -25.07 1.15 -20.57
C LYS A 109 -26.02 -0.03 -20.72
N ASN A 110 -26.47 -0.64 -19.63
CA ASN A 110 -27.38 -1.79 -19.63
C ASN A 110 -28.29 -1.77 -18.39
N GLU A 111 -29.29 -2.67 -18.36
CA GLU A 111 -30.27 -2.72 -17.27
C GLU A 111 -29.64 -3.09 -15.91
N LYS A 112 -28.61 -3.94 -15.90
CA LYS A 112 -27.84 -4.30 -14.70
C LYS A 112 -27.24 -3.07 -14.01
N ILE A 113 -26.52 -2.25 -14.76
CA ILE A 113 -25.95 -0.99 -14.26
C ILE A 113 -27.07 -0.02 -13.89
N ARG A 114 -28.16 0.04 -14.67
CA ARG A 114 -29.31 0.90 -14.36
C ARG A 114 -29.92 0.56 -12.99
N THR A 115 -30.09 -0.72 -12.66
CA THR A 115 -30.58 -1.16 -11.35
C THR A 115 -29.66 -0.69 -10.22
N ILE A 116 -28.34 -0.84 -10.37
CA ILE A 116 -27.37 -0.41 -9.36
C ILE A 116 -27.38 1.11 -9.19
N LEU A 117 -27.41 1.89 -10.29
CA LEU A 117 -27.48 3.35 -10.24
C LEU A 117 -28.80 3.83 -9.59
N LYS A 118 -29.94 3.19 -9.91
CA LYS A 118 -31.22 3.47 -9.24
C LYS A 118 -31.13 3.20 -7.74
N PHE A 119 -30.53 2.08 -7.32
CA PHE A 119 -30.30 1.76 -5.91
C PHE A 119 -29.49 2.85 -5.20
N ILE A 120 -28.41 3.33 -5.81
CA ILE A 120 -27.55 4.41 -5.27
C ILE A 120 -28.33 5.72 -5.12
N VAL A 121 -29.04 6.16 -6.17
CA VAL A 121 -29.70 7.47 -6.20
C VAL A 121 -30.89 7.54 -5.23
N ASN A 122 -31.61 6.42 -5.09
CA ASN A 122 -32.82 6.31 -4.28
C ASN A 122 -32.57 5.87 -2.83
N LYS A 123 -31.31 5.91 -2.36
CA LYS A 123 -30.90 5.63 -0.98
C LYS A 123 -31.35 4.24 -0.48
N GLU A 124 -31.16 3.20 -1.29
CA GLU A 124 -31.34 1.80 -0.84
C GLU A 124 -32.80 1.46 -0.42
N LYS A 125 -33.81 2.17 -0.93
CA LYS A 125 -35.24 1.88 -0.64
C LYS A 125 -35.71 0.59 -1.33
N ASN A 126 -36.50 -0.22 -0.61
CA ASN A 126 -37.01 -1.54 -1.05
C ASN A 126 -37.78 -1.51 -2.38
N ASN A 127 -38.59 -0.47 -2.61
CA ASN A 127 -39.68 -0.49 -3.59
C ASN A 127 -39.22 -0.52 -5.07
N LEU A 128 -37.93 -0.64 -5.35
CA LEU A 128 -37.35 -0.58 -6.69
C LEU A 128 -36.55 -1.82 -7.10
N ILE A 129 -36.27 -2.73 -6.15
CA ILE A 129 -35.84 -4.08 -6.50
C ILE A 129 -37.11 -4.90 -6.71
N THR A 130 -37.90 -4.53 -7.72
CA THR A 130 -38.97 -5.42 -8.16
C THR A 130 -38.30 -6.66 -8.74
N LEU A 131 -38.56 -7.79 -8.07
CA LEU A 131 -38.26 -9.15 -8.52
C LEU A 131 -39.14 -9.49 -9.74
N HIS A 132 -39.15 -8.63 -10.77
CA HIS A 132 -39.46 -9.16 -12.09
C HIS A 132 -38.33 -10.12 -12.42
N ASP A 133 -38.69 -11.38 -12.69
CA ASP A 133 -37.76 -12.38 -13.19
C ASP A 133 -37.02 -11.76 -14.37
N SER A 134 -35.71 -11.71 -14.25
CA SER A 134 -34.83 -11.30 -15.31
C SER A 134 -34.21 -12.56 -15.87
N ASP A 135 -34.37 -12.79 -17.17
CA ASP A 135 -33.71 -13.89 -17.86
C ASP A 135 -32.16 -13.75 -17.82
N ASP A 136 -31.63 -12.54 -17.60
CA ASP A 136 -30.21 -12.30 -17.37
C ASP A 136 -29.80 -12.73 -15.95
N LYS A 137 -29.05 -13.84 -15.86
CA LYS A 137 -28.49 -14.40 -14.63
C LYS A 137 -27.69 -13.38 -13.80
N GLU A 138 -26.82 -12.58 -14.43
CA GLU A 138 -26.03 -11.57 -13.68
C GLU A 138 -26.95 -10.49 -13.09
N HIS A 139 -28.04 -10.16 -13.78
CA HIS A 139 -29.01 -9.19 -13.28
C HIS A 139 -29.77 -9.74 -12.07
N ALA A 140 -30.15 -11.02 -12.12
CA ALA A 140 -30.77 -11.72 -10.98
C ALA A 140 -29.81 -11.73 -9.78
N GLU A 141 -28.54 -12.08 -9.97
CA GLU A 141 -27.50 -12.04 -8.92
C GLU A 141 -27.37 -10.64 -8.29
N VAL A 142 -27.35 -9.58 -9.10
CA VAL A 142 -27.32 -8.20 -8.60
C VAL A 142 -28.55 -7.89 -7.74
N LYS A 143 -29.75 -8.29 -8.17
CA LYS A 143 -30.99 -8.05 -7.40
C LYS A 143 -30.95 -8.81 -6.07
N THR A 144 -30.58 -10.09 -6.09
CA THR A 144 -30.45 -10.94 -4.89
C THR A 144 -29.46 -10.34 -3.90
N PHE A 145 -28.25 -10.01 -4.36
CA PHE A 145 -27.23 -9.43 -3.50
C PHE A 145 -27.65 -8.08 -2.89
N LEU A 146 -28.24 -7.18 -3.69
CA LEU A 146 -28.73 -5.89 -3.18
C LEU A 146 -29.89 -6.09 -2.18
N GLY A 147 -30.76 -7.08 -2.40
CA GLY A 147 -31.80 -7.48 -1.46
C GLY A 147 -31.22 -7.94 -0.13
N ALA A 148 -30.26 -8.87 -0.17
CA ALA A 148 -29.55 -9.39 1.01
C ALA A 148 -28.85 -8.26 1.80
N VAL A 149 -28.24 -7.30 1.11
CA VAL A 149 -27.62 -6.12 1.75
C VAL A 149 -28.67 -5.23 2.46
N ILE A 150 -29.87 -5.08 1.91
CA ILE A 150 -30.93 -4.30 2.57
C ILE A 150 -31.48 -5.08 3.78
N GLU A 151 -31.71 -6.38 3.62
CA GLU A 151 -32.18 -7.26 4.69
C GLU A 151 -31.19 -7.25 5.86
N ALA A 152 -29.90 -7.47 5.60
CA ALA A 152 -28.86 -7.47 6.62
C ALA A 152 -28.81 -6.17 7.44
N LYS A 153 -29.01 -5.00 6.80
CA LYS A 153 -28.99 -3.71 7.50
C LYS A 153 -30.19 -3.49 8.44
N LYS A 154 -31.31 -4.17 8.18
CA LYS A 154 -32.54 -4.05 8.97
C LYS A 154 -32.70 -5.20 9.96
N CYS A 155 -32.01 -6.31 9.71
CA CYS A 155 -32.05 -7.50 10.53
C CYS A 155 -31.42 -7.24 11.90
N LYS A 156 -32.07 -7.74 12.95
CA LYS A 156 -31.60 -7.71 14.35
C LYS A 156 -31.21 -9.10 14.85
N ASP A 157 -31.55 -10.15 14.12
CA ASP A 157 -31.25 -11.52 14.48
C ASP A 157 -29.87 -11.91 13.94
N ASN A 158 -28.94 -12.19 14.85
CA ASN A 158 -27.58 -12.58 14.50
C ASN A 158 -27.50 -13.95 13.82
N LYS A 159 -28.49 -14.85 13.99
CA LYS A 159 -28.52 -16.12 13.26
C LYS A 159 -28.82 -15.88 11.78
N ARG A 160 -29.87 -15.11 11.48
CA ARG A 160 -30.18 -14.70 10.11
C ARG A 160 -29.04 -13.90 9.45
N ILE A 161 -28.32 -13.06 10.20
CA ILE A 161 -27.14 -12.36 9.69
C ILE A 161 -26.04 -13.35 9.24
N GLN A 162 -25.79 -14.43 10.00
CA GLN A 162 -24.80 -15.43 9.61
C GLN A 162 -25.20 -16.14 8.31
N GLU A 163 -26.47 -16.52 8.17
CA GLU A 163 -27.01 -17.10 6.93
C GLU A 163 -26.79 -16.16 5.74
N LEU A 164 -27.19 -14.89 5.89
CA LEU A 164 -27.01 -13.88 4.83
C LEU A 164 -25.53 -13.68 4.45
N VAL A 165 -24.62 -13.70 5.42
CA VAL A 165 -23.17 -13.60 5.17
C VAL A 165 -22.67 -14.81 4.38
N ALA A 166 -23.08 -16.03 4.76
CA ALA A 166 -22.65 -17.26 4.12
C ALA A 166 -23.24 -17.43 2.69
N GLU A 167 -24.50 -17.06 2.49
CA GLU A 167 -25.21 -17.20 1.22
C GLU A 167 -24.79 -16.16 0.16
N ASN A 168 -24.39 -14.96 0.59
CA ASN A 168 -24.22 -13.80 -0.32
C ASN A 168 -22.83 -13.14 -0.22
N ASP A 169 -21.86 -13.76 0.47
CA ASP A 169 -20.52 -13.21 0.69
C ASP A 169 -20.52 -11.77 1.23
N LEU A 170 -21.44 -11.47 2.17
CA LEU A 170 -21.56 -10.13 2.71
C LEU A 170 -20.33 -9.76 3.53
N ALA A 171 -19.70 -8.64 3.16
CA ALA A 171 -18.64 -8.05 3.95
C ALA A 171 -19.19 -7.42 5.25
N ARG A 172 -18.29 -7.27 6.24
CA ARG A 172 -18.55 -6.56 7.50
C ARG A 172 -19.19 -5.17 7.30
N GLU A 173 -18.80 -4.44 6.25
CA GLU A 173 -19.35 -3.11 5.93
C GLU A 173 -20.86 -3.13 5.55
N HIS A 174 -21.42 -4.30 5.23
CA HIS A 174 -22.85 -4.46 4.94
C HIS A 174 -23.69 -4.65 6.21
N LEU A 175 -23.06 -4.98 7.34
CA LEU A 175 -23.75 -5.37 8.56
C LEU A 175 -23.98 -4.18 9.51
N PRO A 176 -25.03 -4.22 10.35
CA PRO A 176 -25.21 -3.28 11.45
C PRO A 176 -24.07 -3.38 12.47
N ASN A 177 -23.68 -2.25 13.05
CA ASN A 177 -22.60 -2.22 14.06
C ASN A 177 -22.91 -3.07 15.31
N SER A 178 -24.19 -3.20 15.68
CA SER A 178 -24.63 -4.03 16.81
C SER A 178 -24.27 -5.51 16.62
N CYS A 179 -24.41 -6.03 15.40
CA CYS A 179 -24.08 -7.42 15.06
C CYS A 179 -22.57 -7.68 15.10
N LEU A 180 -21.73 -6.64 14.99
CA LEU A 180 -20.27 -6.77 15.04
C LEU A 180 -19.71 -6.95 16.46
N LEU A 181 -20.59 -6.96 17.46
CA LEU A 181 -20.29 -7.39 18.83
C LEU A 181 -20.47 -8.90 19.00
N ASP A 182 -21.19 -9.55 18.09
CA ASP A 182 -21.47 -10.98 18.16
C ASP A 182 -20.31 -11.80 17.61
N LYS A 183 -19.87 -12.75 18.42
CA LYS A 183 -18.76 -13.63 18.10
C LYS A 183 -19.04 -14.56 16.92
N LYS A 184 -20.24 -15.14 16.84
CA LYS A 184 -20.62 -16.10 15.80
C LYS A 184 -20.68 -15.44 14.43
N VAL A 185 -21.14 -14.19 14.37
CA VAL A 185 -21.08 -13.38 13.13
C VAL A 185 -19.64 -13.24 12.62
N TRP A 186 -18.68 -13.01 13.53
CA TRP A 186 -17.26 -12.92 13.15
C TRP A 186 -16.65 -14.27 12.76
N GLN A 187 -17.10 -15.39 13.35
CA GLN A 187 -16.69 -16.73 12.92
C GLN A 187 -17.13 -17.00 11.48
N THR A 188 -18.37 -16.63 11.10
CA THR A 188 -18.83 -16.75 9.70
C THR A 188 -18.05 -15.82 8.77
N LEU A 189 -17.81 -14.57 9.19
CA LEU A 189 -17.02 -13.62 8.40
C LEU A 189 -15.59 -14.11 8.16
N LEU A 190 -14.96 -14.78 9.13
CA LEU A 190 -13.58 -15.29 9.02
C LEU A 190 -13.42 -16.24 7.82
N VAL A 191 -14.45 -17.02 7.50
CA VAL A 191 -14.45 -17.98 6.39
C VAL A 191 -14.37 -17.26 5.03
N THR A 192 -15.23 -16.26 4.80
CA THR A 192 -15.40 -15.62 3.48
C THR A 192 -14.61 -14.33 3.30
N MET A 193 -14.15 -13.70 4.38
CA MET A 193 -13.52 -12.37 4.36
C MET A 193 -12.24 -12.33 3.52
N PRO A 194 -11.97 -11.30 2.70
CA PRO A 194 -10.69 -11.17 1.98
C PRO A 194 -9.45 -11.14 2.90
N LEU A 195 -8.30 -11.65 2.45
CA LEU A 195 -7.11 -11.85 3.29
C LEU A 195 -6.60 -10.58 3.97
N THR A 196 -6.54 -9.46 3.26
CA THR A 196 -6.13 -8.16 3.83
C THR A 196 -7.11 -7.66 4.90
N ALA A 197 -8.40 -7.98 4.76
CA ALA A 197 -9.39 -7.63 5.77
C ALA A 197 -9.26 -8.55 6.98
N MET A 198 -8.94 -9.83 6.79
CA MET A 198 -8.69 -10.79 7.88
C MET A 198 -7.53 -10.30 8.74
N ILE A 199 -6.36 -10.08 8.14
CA ILE A 199 -5.14 -9.59 8.81
C ILE A 199 -5.42 -8.35 9.67
N ARG A 200 -6.14 -7.37 9.12
CA ARG A 200 -6.48 -6.12 9.83
C ARG A 200 -7.41 -6.33 11.04
N ASN A 201 -8.23 -7.38 11.03
CA ASN A 201 -9.24 -7.62 12.05
C ASN A 201 -8.89 -8.75 13.04
N ILE A 202 -7.72 -9.38 12.93
CA ILE A 202 -7.26 -10.43 13.87
C ILE A 202 -7.33 -9.94 15.32
N GLY A 203 -6.91 -8.70 15.59
CA GLY A 203 -7.03 -8.09 16.92
C GLY A 203 -8.47 -8.01 17.43
N LYS A 204 -9.42 -7.64 16.57
CA LYS A 204 -10.86 -7.62 16.91
C LYS A 204 -11.41 -9.01 17.18
N MET A 205 -11.04 -10.00 16.38
CA MET A 205 -11.46 -11.39 16.58
C MET A 205 -10.86 -11.98 17.87
N THR A 206 -9.63 -11.60 18.21
CA THR A 206 -8.98 -11.96 19.49
C THR A 206 -9.71 -11.32 20.66
N HIS A 207 -10.06 -10.04 20.57
CA HIS A 207 -10.85 -9.34 21.60
C HIS A 207 -12.21 -10.01 21.85
N LEU A 208 -12.85 -10.54 20.80
CA LEU A 208 -14.11 -11.29 20.91
C LEU A 208 -13.93 -12.75 21.40
N GLY A 209 -12.69 -13.17 21.69
CA GLY A 209 -12.38 -14.50 22.19
C GLY A 209 -12.54 -15.62 21.17
N ILE A 210 -12.46 -15.34 19.86
CA ILE A 210 -12.56 -16.36 18.79
C ILE A 210 -11.39 -17.35 18.85
N PHE A 211 -10.21 -16.88 19.25
CA PHE A 211 -9.01 -17.71 19.34
C PHE A 211 -8.71 -18.18 20.77
N SER A 212 -9.73 -18.26 21.62
CA SER A 212 -9.60 -18.67 23.02
C SER A 212 -10.82 -19.44 23.55
N ASP A 213 -11.70 -19.90 22.66
CA ASP A 213 -12.85 -20.73 23.01
C ASP A 213 -12.63 -22.21 22.73
N GLU A 214 -13.68 -23.00 22.94
CA GLU A 214 -13.73 -24.43 22.63
C GLU A 214 -13.42 -24.78 21.17
N HIS A 215 -13.56 -23.82 20.24
CA HIS A 215 -13.28 -23.99 18.81
C HIS A 215 -12.01 -23.24 18.36
N ALA A 216 -11.21 -22.74 19.30
CA ALA A 216 -10.04 -21.89 18.99
C ALA A 216 -9.06 -22.59 18.06
N SER A 217 -8.80 -23.88 18.27
CA SER A 217 -7.89 -24.67 17.44
C SER A 217 -8.30 -24.67 15.97
N PHE A 218 -9.59 -24.82 15.68
CA PHE A 218 -10.12 -24.76 14.32
C PHE A 218 -9.94 -23.37 13.69
N HIS A 219 -10.27 -22.31 14.43
CA HIS A 219 -10.14 -20.94 13.92
C HIS A 219 -8.69 -20.51 13.71
N ILE A 220 -7.79 -20.97 14.58
CA ILE A 220 -6.34 -20.74 14.44
C ILE A 220 -5.80 -21.48 13.22
N GLU A 221 -6.20 -22.74 13.00
CA GLU A 221 -5.79 -23.51 11.83
C GLU A 221 -6.33 -22.89 10.53
N LEU A 222 -7.56 -22.40 10.53
CA LEU A 222 -8.11 -21.65 9.41
C LEU A 222 -7.30 -20.39 9.10
N VAL A 223 -6.90 -19.62 10.13
CA VAL A 223 -6.01 -18.45 9.94
C VAL A 223 -4.67 -18.87 9.35
N LYS A 224 -4.11 -19.99 9.82
CA LYS A 224 -2.86 -20.56 9.30
C LYS A 224 -2.97 -20.93 7.84
N GLU A 225 -3.97 -21.71 7.45
CA GLU A 225 -4.22 -22.11 6.06
C GLU A 225 -4.34 -20.90 5.14
N ARG A 226 -5.06 -19.86 5.59
CA ARG A 226 -5.27 -18.64 4.82
C ARG A 226 -4.04 -17.75 4.72
N LEU A 227 -3.05 -17.93 5.59
CA LEU A 227 -1.76 -17.22 5.56
C LEU A 227 -0.63 -18.06 4.96
N GLN A 228 -0.96 -19.15 4.25
CA GLN A 228 -0.01 -19.93 3.46
C GLN A 228 0.31 -19.30 2.10
N ILE A 229 1.30 -19.88 1.41
CA ILE A 229 1.87 -19.40 0.14
C ILE A 229 0.79 -19.13 -0.93
N LYS A 230 -0.10 -20.09 -1.20
CA LYS A 230 -1.10 -19.96 -2.29
C LYS A 230 -2.07 -18.78 -2.06
N PRO A 231 -2.75 -18.66 -0.91
CA PRO A 231 -3.59 -17.48 -0.63
C PRO A 231 -2.84 -16.15 -0.62
N LEU A 232 -1.61 -16.12 -0.09
CA LEU A 232 -0.77 -14.92 -0.05
C LEU A 232 -0.42 -14.45 -1.47
N GLN A 233 -0.06 -15.37 -2.35
CA GLN A 233 0.27 -15.10 -3.75
C GLN A 233 -0.95 -14.54 -4.51
N ALA A 234 -2.11 -15.17 -4.37
CA ALA A 234 -3.35 -14.73 -5.00
C ALA A 234 -3.78 -13.33 -4.52
N SER A 235 -3.56 -13.03 -3.24
CA SER A 235 -3.94 -11.76 -2.62
C SER A 235 -2.93 -10.63 -2.84
N LYS A 236 -1.72 -10.95 -3.34
CA LYS A 236 -0.62 -9.99 -3.58
C LYS A 236 -0.33 -9.09 -2.38
N VAL A 237 -0.35 -9.67 -1.17
CA VAL A 237 -0.06 -8.95 0.07
C VAL A 237 1.45 -8.79 0.19
N HIS A 238 1.91 -7.55 0.33
CA HIS A 238 3.34 -7.25 0.51
C HIS A 238 3.79 -7.65 1.94
N PRO A 239 5.01 -8.19 2.14
CA PRO A 239 5.51 -8.63 3.46
C PRO A 239 5.40 -7.57 4.55
N LEU A 240 5.78 -6.33 4.23
CA LEU A 240 5.65 -5.22 5.17
C LEU A 240 4.22 -5.01 5.66
N LYS A 241 3.17 -5.26 4.86
CA LYS A 241 1.79 -5.16 5.36
C LYS A 241 1.51 -6.18 6.47
N ILE A 242 2.08 -7.37 6.35
CA ILE A 242 1.99 -8.42 7.38
C ILE A 242 2.77 -7.99 8.61
N LEU A 243 3.99 -7.47 8.45
CA LEU A 243 4.82 -7.00 9.57
C LEU A 243 4.15 -5.85 10.35
N PHE A 244 3.59 -4.86 9.65
CA PHE A 244 2.82 -3.78 10.26
C PHE A 244 1.64 -4.32 11.07
N ALA A 245 0.89 -5.27 10.51
CA ALA A 245 -0.22 -5.90 11.21
C ALA A 245 0.22 -6.77 12.39
N LEU A 246 1.34 -7.50 12.26
CA LEU A 246 1.93 -8.33 13.31
C LEU A 246 2.31 -7.48 14.51
N ARG A 247 3.04 -6.38 14.31
CA ARG A 247 3.41 -5.47 15.41
C ARG A 247 2.22 -4.78 16.03
N GLN A 248 1.22 -4.39 15.23
CA GLN A 248 -0.05 -3.89 15.76
C GLN A 248 -0.77 -4.94 16.60
N TYR A 249 -0.77 -6.19 16.16
CA TYR A 249 -1.36 -7.30 16.89
C TYR A 249 -0.66 -7.56 18.22
N GLN A 250 0.68 -7.60 18.22
CA GLN A 250 1.51 -7.79 19.41
C GLN A 250 1.38 -6.63 20.41
N ALA A 251 1.13 -5.41 19.95
CA ALA A 251 0.88 -4.27 20.83
C ALA A 251 -0.41 -4.41 21.67
N GLY A 252 -1.31 -5.35 21.32
CA GLY A 252 -2.49 -5.67 22.13
C GLY A 252 -3.57 -4.60 22.17
N LYS A 253 -3.50 -3.60 21.28
CA LYS A 253 -4.43 -2.47 21.23
C LYS A 253 -4.66 -2.01 19.80
N GLY A 254 -5.85 -1.49 19.51
CA GLY A 254 -6.20 -0.93 18.20
C GLY A 254 -5.65 0.48 18.01
N ASP A 255 -5.56 0.94 16.77
CA ASP A 255 -5.00 2.23 16.38
C ASP A 255 -5.67 3.43 17.07
N GLN A 256 -6.98 3.32 17.36
CA GLN A 256 -7.77 4.34 18.06
C GLN A 256 -7.83 4.14 19.59
N GLY A 257 -7.09 3.17 20.13
CA GLY A 257 -6.94 2.91 21.58
C GLY A 257 -8.15 2.29 22.31
N LYS A 258 -9.37 2.35 21.75
CA LYS A 258 -10.59 1.85 22.41
C LYS A 258 -10.71 0.33 22.47
N LEU A 259 -10.02 -0.38 21.57
CA LEU A 259 -10.06 -1.84 21.46
C LEU A 259 -8.74 -2.40 22.02
N SER A 260 -8.81 -3.34 22.96
CA SER A 260 -7.64 -4.02 23.52
C SER A 260 -7.83 -5.54 23.49
N TRP A 261 -6.73 -6.28 23.39
CA TRP A 261 -6.72 -7.74 23.41
C TRP A 261 -5.40 -8.24 23.97
N LYS A 262 -5.39 -9.49 24.45
CA LYS A 262 -4.16 -10.21 24.78
C LYS A 262 -3.67 -10.94 23.51
N PRO A 263 -2.47 -10.65 22.99
CA PRO A 263 -1.96 -11.33 21.81
C PRO A 263 -1.88 -12.85 22.04
N ASN A 264 -2.35 -13.63 21.06
CA ASN A 264 -2.23 -15.09 21.06
C ASN A 264 -0.89 -15.49 20.42
N HIS A 265 -0.07 -16.27 21.13
CA HIS A 265 1.25 -16.69 20.66
C HIS A 265 1.22 -17.54 19.38
N GLY A 266 0.20 -18.39 19.21
CA GLY A 266 0.02 -19.19 17.99
C GLY A 266 -0.25 -18.31 16.78
N ILE A 267 -1.11 -17.30 16.93
CA ILE A 267 -1.38 -16.32 15.86
C ILE A 267 -0.13 -15.48 15.54
N VAL A 268 0.64 -15.08 16.54
CA VAL A 268 1.92 -14.38 16.35
C VAL A 268 2.87 -15.22 15.50
N SER A 269 3.07 -16.49 15.85
CA SER A 269 3.95 -17.41 15.10
C SER A 269 3.46 -17.62 13.67
N ILE A 270 2.15 -17.78 13.45
CA ILE A 270 1.57 -17.89 12.10
C ILE A 270 1.84 -16.62 11.27
N MET A 271 1.71 -15.43 11.86
CA MET A 271 1.97 -14.18 11.16
C MET A 271 3.46 -13.95 10.86
N GLU A 272 4.36 -14.44 11.71
CA GLU A 272 5.81 -14.45 11.46
C GLU A 272 6.15 -15.38 10.29
N GLU A 273 5.62 -16.60 10.26
CA GLU A 273 5.75 -17.53 9.11
C GLU A 273 5.17 -16.93 7.82
N ALA A 274 4.01 -16.27 7.92
CA ALA A 274 3.37 -15.60 6.80
C ALA A 274 4.21 -14.46 6.22
N PHE A 275 4.97 -13.75 7.08
CA PHE A 275 5.93 -12.74 6.63
C PHE A 275 7.03 -13.39 5.79
N ASP A 276 7.65 -14.46 6.28
CA ASP A 276 8.73 -15.16 5.57
C ASP A 276 8.24 -15.74 4.23
N ASN A 277 7.04 -16.33 4.22
CA ASN A 277 6.38 -16.83 3.00
C ASN A 277 6.11 -15.69 2.00
N ALA A 278 5.61 -14.55 2.47
CA ALA A 278 5.35 -13.40 1.61
C ALA A 278 6.64 -12.81 1.02
N VAL A 279 7.77 -12.84 1.77
CA VAL A 279 9.08 -12.40 1.27
C VAL A 279 9.51 -13.28 0.10
N GLY A 280 9.37 -14.61 0.24
CA GLY A 280 9.68 -15.56 -0.83
C GLY A 280 8.82 -15.42 -2.09
N LEU A 281 7.67 -14.75 -2.01
CA LEU A 281 6.75 -14.50 -3.12
C LEU A 281 7.03 -13.21 -3.89
N GLN A 282 7.95 -12.35 -3.42
CA GLN A 282 8.27 -11.11 -4.13
C GLN A 282 9.03 -11.41 -5.44
N THR A 283 8.69 -10.66 -6.49
CA THR A 283 9.32 -10.80 -7.80
C THR A 283 10.77 -10.31 -7.77
N ARG A 284 11.65 -11.07 -8.42
CA ARG A 284 13.05 -10.67 -8.64
C ARG A 284 13.13 -9.61 -9.72
N THR A 285 14.03 -8.66 -9.55
CA THR A 285 14.38 -7.65 -10.55
C THR A 285 15.63 -8.02 -11.32
N GLY A 286 16.50 -8.86 -10.75
CA GLY A 286 17.79 -9.24 -11.34
C GLY A 286 18.84 -8.11 -11.31
N LYS A 287 18.55 -7.02 -10.60
CA LYS A 287 19.43 -5.85 -10.44
C LYS A 287 20.43 -6.07 -9.31
N ARG A 288 21.57 -5.41 -9.37
CA ARG A 288 22.58 -5.38 -8.31
C ARG A 288 22.25 -4.27 -7.31
N TYR A 289 22.08 -4.64 -6.04
CA TYR A 289 21.62 -3.71 -5.00
C TYR A 289 22.72 -3.36 -4.00
N LEU A 290 22.76 -2.08 -3.65
CA LEU A 290 23.39 -1.58 -2.44
C LEU A 290 22.32 -1.06 -1.50
N LEU A 291 22.21 -1.66 -0.31
CA LEU A 291 21.18 -1.35 0.68
C LEU A 291 21.83 -0.85 1.96
N ALA A 292 21.66 0.42 2.27
CA ALA A 292 22.22 1.05 3.46
C ALA A 292 21.12 1.44 4.45
N VAL A 293 21.28 1.06 5.72
CA VAL A 293 20.35 1.39 6.80
C VAL A 293 21.08 2.22 7.86
N SER A 294 20.60 3.42 8.12
CA SER A 294 21.07 4.24 9.23
C SER A 294 20.74 3.56 10.56
N VAL A 295 21.70 3.52 11.47
CA VAL A 295 21.52 3.06 12.86
C VAL A 295 21.48 4.22 13.86
N SER A 296 21.17 5.43 13.40
CA SER A 296 21.06 6.61 14.28
C SER A 296 20.02 6.39 15.39
N GLY A 297 20.16 7.11 16.50
CA GLY A 297 19.19 7.05 17.61
C GLY A 297 17.76 7.36 17.17
N ASP A 298 17.59 8.22 16.17
CA ASP A 298 16.28 8.56 15.60
C ASP A 298 15.62 7.40 14.85
N MET A 299 16.41 6.45 14.32
CA MET A 299 15.88 5.24 13.69
C MET A 299 15.23 4.29 14.71
N LYS A 300 15.47 4.47 16.02
CA LYS A 300 14.78 3.72 17.08
C LYS A 300 13.37 4.24 17.37
N LYS A 301 13.01 5.42 16.85
CA LYS A 301 11.67 6.00 17.03
C LYS A 301 10.65 5.21 16.22
N HIS A 302 9.42 5.18 16.74
CA HIS A 302 8.29 4.60 16.03
C HIS A 302 7.94 5.41 14.78
N LEU A 303 7.57 4.73 13.72
CA LEU A 303 6.98 5.34 12.55
C LEU A 303 5.63 5.99 12.92
N VAL A 304 5.28 7.07 12.24
CA VAL A 304 4.03 7.79 12.50
C VAL A 304 2.84 6.85 12.30
N GLY A 305 2.03 6.68 13.35
CA GLY A 305 0.84 5.83 13.31
C GLY A 305 1.13 4.32 13.28
N SER A 306 2.32 3.88 13.68
CA SER A 306 2.68 2.47 13.72
C SER A 306 3.51 2.13 14.97
N PRO A 307 3.38 0.91 15.53
CA PRO A 307 4.27 0.42 16.57
C PRO A 307 5.63 -0.09 16.05
N LEU A 308 5.87 -0.11 14.72
CA LEU A 308 7.20 -0.41 14.18
C LEU A 308 8.16 0.74 14.45
N THR A 309 9.41 0.42 14.76
CA THR A 309 10.51 1.40 14.69
C THR A 309 10.92 1.63 13.23
N ALA A 310 11.52 2.79 12.95
CA ALA A 310 12.07 3.10 11.64
C ALA A 310 13.19 2.12 11.23
N SER A 311 14.06 1.72 12.16
CA SER A 311 15.12 0.74 11.94
C SER A 311 14.56 -0.64 11.58
N GLU A 312 13.51 -1.08 12.27
CA GLU A 312 12.86 -2.35 12.00
C GLU A 312 12.22 -2.37 10.61
N ALA A 313 11.47 -1.31 10.27
CA ALA A 313 10.83 -1.20 8.96
C ALA A 313 11.86 -1.17 7.81
N ALA A 314 12.96 -0.42 7.99
CA ALA A 314 14.06 -0.39 7.04
C ALA A 314 14.72 -1.77 6.89
N ALA A 315 15.04 -2.43 8.01
CA ALA A 315 15.67 -3.73 8.00
C ALA A 315 14.78 -4.81 7.36
N ALA A 316 13.47 -4.77 7.59
CA ALA A 316 12.53 -5.67 6.94
C ALA A 316 12.44 -5.43 5.42
N MET A 317 12.51 -4.17 4.97
CA MET A 317 12.58 -3.85 3.54
C MET A 317 13.88 -4.37 2.92
N VAL A 318 15.01 -4.17 3.60
CA VAL A 318 16.32 -4.68 3.18
C VAL A 318 16.32 -6.20 3.10
N HIS A 319 15.82 -6.89 4.12
CA HIS A 319 15.69 -8.34 4.12
C HIS A 319 14.82 -8.84 2.97
N THR A 320 13.71 -8.15 2.67
CA THR A 320 12.82 -8.50 1.56
C THR A 320 13.52 -8.44 0.19
N ILE A 321 14.51 -7.57 0.02
CA ILE A 321 15.32 -7.47 -1.20
C ILE A 321 16.48 -8.49 -1.15
N ALA A 322 17.21 -8.56 -0.03
CA ALA A 322 18.35 -9.44 0.17
C ALA A 322 18.00 -10.93 0.01
N LYS A 323 16.79 -11.34 0.41
CA LYS A 323 16.32 -12.72 0.28
C LYS A 323 15.96 -13.13 -1.15
N ARG A 324 15.68 -12.17 -2.04
CA ARG A 324 15.18 -12.47 -3.41
C ARG A 324 16.23 -12.23 -4.50
N GLU A 325 17.10 -11.24 -4.33
CA GLU A 325 18.12 -10.87 -5.32
C GLU A 325 19.45 -11.56 -4.99
N GLN A 326 20.21 -11.93 -6.01
CA GLN A 326 21.49 -12.65 -5.81
C GLN A 326 22.65 -11.70 -5.47
N ASP A 327 22.68 -10.53 -6.11
CA ASP A 327 23.75 -9.55 -5.94
C ASP A 327 23.30 -8.38 -5.06
N VAL A 328 23.34 -8.61 -3.74
CA VAL A 328 22.97 -7.59 -2.76
C VAL A 328 24.11 -7.36 -1.78
N LYS A 329 24.49 -6.09 -1.62
CA LYS A 329 25.34 -5.65 -0.52
C LYS A 329 24.50 -4.86 0.48
N THR A 330 24.43 -5.35 1.72
CA THR A 330 23.75 -4.67 2.83
C THR A 330 24.78 -4.02 3.75
N LEU A 331 24.46 -2.84 4.27
CA LEU A 331 25.31 -2.06 5.17
C LEU A 331 24.47 -1.41 6.26
N PHE A 332 24.98 -1.39 7.49
CA PHE A 332 24.53 -0.47 8.52
C PHE A 332 25.46 0.74 8.55
N VAL A 333 24.89 1.94 8.62
CA VAL A 333 25.62 3.20 8.56
C VAL A 333 25.35 4.01 9.83
N GLU A 334 26.39 4.34 10.59
CA GLU A 334 26.30 5.29 11.70
C GLU A 334 26.84 6.64 11.23
N ASN A 335 26.00 7.68 11.24
CA ASN A 335 26.39 9.00 10.76
C ASN A 335 26.85 9.87 11.96
N LYS A 336 28.05 9.60 12.48
CA LYS A 336 28.75 10.52 13.39
C LYS A 336 29.87 11.18 12.61
N CYS A 337 29.76 12.49 12.40
CA CYS A 337 30.60 13.28 11.48
C CYS A 337 32.12 13.24 11.76
N ASP A 338 32.58 12.67 12.89
CA ASP A 338 34.00 12.63 13.25
C ASP A 338 34.46 11.28 13.82
N VAL A 339 33.71 10.19 13.57
CA VAL A 339 34.08 8.87 14.11
C VAL A 339 34.02 7.80 13.04
N GLU A 340 35.20 7.21 12.77
CA GLU A 340 35.48 6.06 11.90
C GLU A 340 34.78 4.77 12.37
N GLN A 341 33.45 4.71 12.36
CA GLN A 341 32.74 3.47 12.71
C GLN A 341 31.64 3.17 11.68
N SER A 342 32.07 2.55 10.57
CA SER A 342 31.19 1.77 9.72
C SER A 342 31.35 0.31 10.13
N PHE A 343 30.27 -0.29 10.60
CA PHE A 343 30.24 -1.71 10.90
C PHE A 343 29.60 -2.46 9.74
N VAL A 344 30.30 -3.45 9.20
CA VAL A 344 29.80 -4.30 8.11
C VAL A 344 29.14 -5.53 8.70
N SER A 345 28.13 -5.39 9.57
CA SER A 345 27.19 -6.51 9.72
C SER A 345 26.16 -6.42 8.61
N THR A 346 25.87 -7.57 8.01
CA THR A 346 24.96 -7.67 6.88
C THR A 346 23.65 -8.28 7.32
N ILE A 347 22.55 -7.73 6.80
CA ILE A 347 21.32 -8.51 6.67
C ILE A 347 21.53 -9.41 5.45
N ASP A 348 21.38 -10.72 5.65
CA ASP A 348 21.56 -11.73 4.61
C ASP A 348 20.22 -12.43 4.28
N GLN A 349 20.27 -13.33 3.30
CA GLN A 349 19.11 -14.06 2.80
C GLN A 349 18.58 -15.13 3.76
N TYR A 350 19.38 -15.56 4.74
CA TYR A 350 19.04 -16.60 5.72
C TYR A 350 18.46 -16.02 7.02
N ASP A 351 18.56 -14.70 7.20
CA ASP A 351 17.93 -14.01 8.31
C ASP A 351 16.41 -14.25 8.35
N ASN A 352 15.87 -14.25 9.57
CA ASN A 352 14.45 -14.12 9.89
C ASN A 352 14.22 -12.87 10.76
N LEU A 353 12.95 -12.54 11.05
CA LEU A 353 12.62 -11.36 11.86
C LEU A 353 13.33 -11.30 13.23
N SER A 354 13.49 -12.45 13.89
CA SER A 354 14.17 -12.55 15.20
C SER A 354 15.66 -12.25 15.08
N SER A 355 16.33 -12.79 14.07
CA SER A 355 17.75 -12.52 13.80
C SER A 355 18.00 -11.07 13.38
N ILE A 356 17.12 -10.49 12.56
CA ILE A 356 17.18 -9.08 12.16
C ILE A 356 17.11 -8.19 13.40
N ARG A 357 16.17 -8.48 14.30
CA ARG A 357 16.04 -7.74 15.56
C ARG A 357 17.28 -7.87 16.42
N SER A 358 17.82 -9.08 16.58
CA SER A 358 19.06 -9.29 17.34
C SER A 358 20.24 -8.50 16.73
N LYS A 359 20.36 -8.45 15.40
CA LYS A 359 21.37 -7.64 14.70
C LYS A 359 21.17 -6.15 15.01
N LEU A 360 19.95 -5.63 14.90
CA LEU A 360 19.61 -4.23 15.24
C LEU A 360 19.87 -3.87 16.71
N ASP A 361 19.59 -4.79 17.64
CA ASP A 361 19.81 -4.59 19.07
C ASP A 361 21.32 -4.58 19.39
N LYS A 362 22.12 -5.42 18.73
CA LYS A 362 23.60 -5.40 18.88
C LYS A 362 24.22 -4.07 18.45
N PHE A 363 23.71 -3.45 17.38
CA PHE A 363 24.15 -2.11 16.97
C PHE A 363 23.71 -0.99 17.91
N SER A 364 22.65 -1.25 18.67
CA SER A 364 22.16 -0.30 19.65
C SER A 364 23.02 -0.25 20.91
N SER A 365 23.92 -1.22 21.10
CA SER A 365 24.86 -1.33 22.21
C SER A 365 26.24 -0.77 21.81
N PRO A 366 26.86 0.10 22.62
CA PRO A 366 28.14 0.73 22.33
C PRO A 366 29.35 -0.22 22.51
N GLU A 367 29.20 -1.51 22.26
CA GLU A 367 30.33 -2.44 22.37
C GLU A 367 31.23 -2.34 21.14
N PRO A 368 32.55 -2.15 21.32
CA PRO A 368 33.50 -2.14 20.21
C PRO A 368 33.64 -3.56 19.67
N THR A 369 33.00 -3.86 18.55
CA THR A 369 33.29 -5.09 17.81
C THR A 369 34.71 -5.01 17.23
N LYS A 370 35.41 -6.15 17.22
CA LYS A 370 36.81 -6.29 16.77
C LYS A 370 36.99 -6.16 15.24
N GLU A 371 35.97 -5.74 14.51
CA GLU A 371 36.03 -5.62 13.04
C GLU A 371 36.74 -4.34 12.62
N ARG A 372 37.51 -4.45 11.52
CA ARG A 372 38.39 -3.41 10.99
C ARG A 372 37.56 -2.17 10.62
N LYS A 373 37.66 -1.12 11.44
CA LYS A 373 37.04 0.19 11.23
C LYS A 373 37.59 0.80 9.94
N THR A 374 36.78 0.76 8.88
CA THR A 374 37.06 1.46 7.63
C THR A 374 35.99 2.54 7.48
N SER A 375 36.37 3.77 7.15
CA SER A 375 35.37 4.81 6.95
C SER A 375 34.46 4.43 5.79
N PHE A 376 33.21 4.87 5.83
CA PHE A 376 32.23 4.55 4.80
C PHE A 376 32.68 5.03 3.41
N LYS A 377 33.41 6.15 3.36
CA LYS A 377 34.02 6.70 2.15
C LYS A 377 35.14 5.82 1.61
N GLU A 378 36.01 5.29 2.48
CA GLU A 378 37.05 4.33 2.09
C GLU A 378 36.46 2.99 1.67
N TRP A 379 35.40 2.52 2.34
CA TRP A 379 34.68 1.32 1.93
C TRP A 379 34.10 1.49 0.53
N ALA A 380 33.40 2.61 0.26
CA ALA A 380 32.89 2.92 -1.07
C ALA A 380 34.03 3.04 -2.10
N SER A 381 35.18 3.61 -1.72
CA SER A 381 36.31 3.78 -2.65
C SER A 381 37.09 2.49 -2.92
N SER A 382 37.09 1.53 -1.99
CA SER A 382 37.75 0.23 -2.18
C SER A 382 36.86 -0.81 -2.85
N TYR A 383 35.54 -0.60 -2.87
CA TYR A 383 34.64 -1.52 -3.55
C TYR A 383 34.78 -1.37 -5.08
N GLU A 384 34.89 -2.49 -5.78
CA GLU A 384 35.14 -2.51 -7.24
C GLU A 384 33.93 -2.91 -8.08
N LYS A 385 32.89 -3.47 -7.44
CA LYS A 385 31.67 -3.89 -8.15
C LYS A 385 30.67 -2.75 -8.25
N PHE A 386 29.99 -2.69 -9.38
CA PHE A 386 28.92 -1.72 -9.64
C PHE A 386 27.56 -2.17 -9.07
N PHE A 387 26.68 -1.20 -8.82
CA PHE A 387 25.29 -1.37 -8.38
C PHE A 387 24.27 -0.67 -9.28
N ASP A 388 23.25 -1.40 -9.72
CA ASP A 388 22.12 -0.86 -10.49
C ASP A 388 21.17 -0.01 -9.65
N VAL A 389 21.05 -0.35 -8.37
CA VAL A 389 20.15 0.32 -7.43
C VAL A 389 20.86 0.58 -6.13
N ILE A 390 20.81 1.83 -5.66
CA ILE A 390 21.29 2.23 -4.34
C ILE A 390 20.10 2.68 -3.51
N MET A 391 19.87 2.04 -2.39
CA MET A 391 18.81 2.38 -1.46
C MET A 391 19.37 2.76 -0.10
N ILE A 392 18.98 3.93 0.41
CA ILE A 392 19.43 4.46 1.69
C ILE A 392 18.21 4.74 2.55
N PHE A 393 18.15 4.08 3.71
CA PHE A 393 17.13 4.32 4.73
C PHE A 393 17.76 5.13 5.87
N THR A 394 17.29 6.36 6.07
CA THR A 394 17.84 7.31 7.04
C THR A 394 16.74 7.92 7.91
N ASP A 395 17.11 8.65 8.95
CA ASP A 395 16.16 9.37 9.80
C ASP A 395 15.50 10.54 9.03
N THR A 396 16.32 11.45 8.52
CA THR A 396 15.93 12.76 7.98
C THR A 396 16.77 13.10 6.75
N LEU A 397 16.24 13.98 5.88
CA LEU A 397 16.96 14.51 4.72
C LEU A 397 17.71 15.82 5.03
N THR A 398 17.49 16.41 6.21
CA THR A 398 17.98 17.74 6.59
C THR A 398 19.00 17.67 7.73
N GLY A 399 20.16 18.29 7.53
CA GLY A 399 21.20 18.47 8.56
C GLY A 399 22.58 18.71 7.93
N GLU A 400 23.39 19.58 8.54
CA GLU A 400 24.80 19.75 8.16
C GLU A 400 25.49 18.37 8.20
N GLY A 401 26.08 17.94 7.09
CA GLY A 401 26.74 16.64 6.95
C GLY A 401 25.84 15.45 6.57
N LYS A 402 24.50 15.53 6.70
CA LYS A 402 23.60 14.38 6.42
C LYS A 402 23.29 14.16 4.92
N GLY A 403 23.29 15.23 4.11
CA GLY A 403 23.23 15.13 2.64
C GLY A 403 24.44 14.41 2.03
N ARG A 404 25.55 14.31 2.78
CA ARG A 404 26.82 13.69 2.36
C ARG A 404 26.83 12.16 2.45
N VAL A 405 25.77 11.50 2.92
CA VAL A 405 25.72 10.02 2.94
C VAL A 405 25.64 9.45 1.52
N VAL A 406 25.07 10.23 0.58
CA VAL A 406 24.88 9.80 -0.81
C VAL A 406 26.11 10.12 -1.67
N GLU A 407 26.82 11.21 -1.37
CA GLU A 407 27.98 11.70 -2.15
C GLU A 407 29.08 10.63 -2.35
N PRO A 408 29.53 9.87 -1.33
CA PRO A 408 30.49 8.79 -1.53
C PRO A 408 30.05 7.73 -2.52
N PHE A 409 28.74 7.44 -2.60
CA PHE A 409 28.21 6.47 -3.55
C PHE A 409 28.13 7.03 -4.96
N VAL A 410 27.75 8.29 -5.11
CA VAL A 410 27.76 8.96 -6.43
C VAL A 410 29.17 8.98 -6.98
N HIS A 411 30.16 9.35 -6.17
CA HIS A 411 31.57 9.32 -6.55
C HIS A 411 32.05 7.89 -6.88
N HIS A 412 31.65 6.89 -6.09
CA HIS A 412 31.95 5.49 -6.39
C HIS A 412 31.39 5.07 -7.76
N CYS A 413 30.10 5.32 -8.03
CA CYS A 413 29.45 4.98 -9.29
C CYS A 413 30.10 5.65 -10.51
N HIS A 414 30.46 6.93 -10.38
CA HIS A 414 31.20 7.65 -11.44
C HIS A 414 32.58 7.01 -11.68
N ARG A 415 33.30 6.64 -10.62
CA ARG A 415 34.63 6.04 -10.73
C ARG A 415 34.61 4.64 -11.35
N VAL A 416 33.62 3.81 -11.03
CA VAL A 416 33.50 2.44 -11.59
C VAL A 416 32.83 2.39 -12.97
N GLY A 417 32.65 3.55 -13.62
CA GLY A 417 32.19 3.62 -15.01
C GLY A 417 30.68 3.39 -15.17
N ALA A 418 29.88 3.67 -14.14
CA ALA A 418 28.44 3.43 -14.16
C ALA A 418 27.65 4.66 -13.68
N PRO A 419 27.53 5.67 -14.54
CA PRO A 419 26.90 6.95 -14.18
C PRO A 419 25.37 6.87 -14.07
N SER A 420 24.74 5.84 -14.64
CA SER A 420 23.28 5.66 -14.66
C SER A 420 22.84 4.61 -13.64
N HIS A 421 22.30 5.05 -12.51
CA HIS A 421 21.94 4.18 -11.39
C HIS A 421 20.70 4.70 -10.66
N ALA A 422 19.78 3.81 -10.30
CA ALA A 422 18.59 4.23 -9.58
C ALA A 422 18.95 4.48 -8.11
N ARG A 423 18.77 5.72 -7.64
CA ARG A 423 18.97 6.09 -6.23
C ARG A 423 17.63 6.26 -5.54
N VAL A 424 17.46 5.58 -4.41
CA VAL A 424 16.27 5.69 -3.56
C VAL A 424 16.72 6.11 -2.17
N ILE A 425 16.31 7.28 -1.71
CA ILE A 425 16.62 7.78 -0.38
C ILE A 425 15.32 7.90 0.39
N VAL A 426 15.21 7.20 1.51
CA VAL A 426 14.00 7.17 2.33
C VAL A 426 14.30 7.74 3.71
N ALA A 427 13.74 8.91 4.01
CA ALA A 427 13.78 9.49 5.33
C ALA A 427 12.62 8.96 6.17
N MET A 428 12.91 7.91 6.93
CA MET A 428 11.96 7.13 7.71
C MET A 428 11.21 7.96 8.75
N THR A 429 11.87 8.95 9.36
CA THR A 429 11.32 9.83 10.40
C THR A 429 11.30 11.31 9.96
N GLY A 430 11.45 11.56 8.66
CA GLY A 430 11.44 12.90 8.08
C GLY A 430 10.12 13.63 8.27
N LYS A 431 10.18 14.95 8.36
CA LYS A 431 9.00 15.82 8.52
C LYS A 431 8.57 16.37 7.16
N PRO A 432 7.27 16.68 6.96
CA PRO A 432 6.78 17.25 5.69
C PRO A 432 7.46 18.55 5.26
N ASN A 433 8.01 19.31 6.22
CA ASN A 433 8.72 20.57 5.97
C ASN A 433 10.23 20.38 5.72
N ASP A 434 10.72 19.14 5.71
CA ASP A 434 12.10 18.86 5.35
C ASP A 434 12.29 19.31 3.89
N ARG A 435 13.03 20.42 3.70
CA ARG A 435 13.29 20.96 2.36
C ARG A 435 14.09 19.95 1.57
N VAL A 436 13.48 19.43 0.52
CA VAL A 436 14.15 18.57 -0.45
C VAL A 436 14.52 19.44 -1.63
N GLU A 437 15.81 19.71 -1.80
CA GLU A 437 16.30 20.33 -3.04
C GLU A 437 15.94 19.46 -4.24
N PRO A 438 15.66 20.06 -5.42
CA PRO A 438 15.44 19.33 -6.66
C PRO A 438 16.56 18.30 -6.89
N CYS A 439 16.19 17.06 -7.16
CA CYS A 439 17.13 15.99 -7.47
C CYS A 439 17.11 15.70 -8.97
N ASP A 440 18.19 15.10 -9.47
CA ASP A 440 18.25 14.55 -10.82
C ASP A 440 17.19 13.46 -11.08
N ASP A 441 17.02 13.11 -12.35
CA ASP A 441 16.10 12.08 -12.84
C ASP A 441 16.43 10.66 -12.35
N GLN A 442 17.62 10.49 -11.76
CA GLN A 442 18.10 9.23 -11.22
C GLN A 442 17.76 9.02 -9.73
N THR A 443 17.18 10.02 -9.05
CA THR A 443 17.00 9.94 -7.60
C THR A 443 15.53 10.10 -7.19
N LEU A 444 14.99 9.05 -6.56
CA LEU A 444 13.75 9.10 -5.80
C LEU A 444 14.04 9.42 -4.33
N ARG A 445 13.47 10.52 -3.83
CA ARG A 445 13.46 10.85 -2.40
C ARG A 445 12.08 10.63 -1.80
N VAL A 446 12.00 9.87 -0.72
CA VAL A 446 10.75 9.57 0.00
C VAL A 446 10.84 10.09 1.42
N ILE A 447 9.84 10.85 1.85
CA ILE A 447 9.71 11.35 3.22
C ILE A 447 8.63 10.55 3.93
N GLY A 448 8.99 9.95 5.06
CA GLY A 448 8.19 8.99 5.81
C GLY A 448 8.25 7.58 5.22
N PHE A 449 7.68 6.63 5.97
CA PHE A 449 7.59 5.24 5.55
C PHE A 449 6.29 4.61 6.03
N ASP A 450 5.55 4.01 5.11
CA ASP A 450 4.28 3.37 5.37
C ASP A 450 4.09 2.08 4.53
N GLN A 451 2.90 1.48 4.63
CA GLN A 451 2.54 0.26 3.89
C GLN A 451 2.47 0.43 2.36
N SER A 452 2.48 1.66 1.85
CA SER A 452 2.40 1.98 0.42
C SER A 452 3.78 2.28 -0.19
N THR A 453 4.72 2.74 0.64
CA THR A 453 6.07 3.13 0.27
C THR A 453 6.82 2.07 -0.57
N PRO A 454 6.79 0.77 -0.25
CA PRO A 454 7.46 -0.26 -1.05
C PRO A 454 6.96 -0.31 -2.50
N GLN A 455 5.68 -0.03 -2.75
CA GLN A 455 5.12 -0.05 -4.10
C GLN A 455 5.62 1.12 -4.94
N ILE A 456 5.84 2.28 -4.30
CA ILE A 456 6.41 3.47 -4.96
C ILE A 456 7.86 3.19 -5.34
N ILE A 457 8.63 2.64 -4.41
CA ILE A 457 10.03 2.27 -4.61
C ILE A 457 10.17 1.26 -5.75
N ASN A 458 9.40 0.16 -5.73
CA ASN A 458 9.44 -0.84 -6.79
C ASN A 458 9.04 -0.23 -8.15
N ALA A 459 8.00 0.60 -8.19
CA ALA A 459 7.59 1.26 -9.44
C ALA A 459 8.67 2.18 -10.02
N PHE A 460 9.42 2.88 -9.17
CA PHE A 460 10.56 3.70 -9.61
C PHE A 460 11.68 2.81 -10.17
N ILE A 461 12.06 1.75 -9.44
CA ILE A 461 13.12 0.84 -9.85
C ILE A 461 12.77 0.11 -11.16
N ASP A 462 11.53 -0.37 -11.31
CA ASP A 462 11.09 -1.13 -12.49
C ASP A 462 11.05 -0.25 -13.75
N ASN A 463 10.72 1.04 -13.60
CA ASN A 463 10.67 1.99 -14.72
C ASN A 463 11.99 2.73 -14.97
N PHE A 464 12.98 2.57 -14.09
CA PHE A 464 14.29 3.16 -14.30
C PHE A 464 15.00 2.46 -15.45
N ARG A 465 15.07 3.15 -16.59
CA ARG A 465 15.78 2.71 -17.79
C ARG A 465 17.20 3.24 -17.77
N TYR A 466 18.15 2.38 -18.10
CA TYR A 466 19.51 2.78 -18.40
C TYR A 466 19.48 3.67 -19.65
N ASN A 467 19.76 4.96 -19.51
CA ASN A 467 20.08 5.80 -20.65
C ASN A 467 21.55 5.55 -21.02
N ASP A 468 21.80 4.51 -21.82
CA ASP A 468 23.07 4.39 -22.56
C ASP A 468 23.03 5.35 -23.74
N ALA A 469 23.12 6.65 -23.46
CA ALA A 469 23.28 7.67 -24.50
C ALA A 469 24.64 7.57 -25.23
N SER A 470 25.52 6.63 -24.85
CA SER A 470 26.79 6.35 -25.52
C SER A 470 26.72 5.24 -26.58
N VAL A 471 25.61 4.48 -26.70
CA VAL A 471 25.49 3.40 -27.71
C VAL A 471 24.53 3.78 -28.86
N ALA A 472 23.72 4.82 -28.70
CA ALA A 472 22.75 5.26 -29.72
C ALA A 472 23.34 6.14 -30.85
N SER A 473 24.66 6.27 -30.97
CA SER A 473 25.30 7.12 -32.00
C SER A 473 26.05 6.37 -33.10
N MET A 474 25.96 5.03 -33.19
CA MET A 474 26.69 4.30 -34.23
C MET A 474 25.89 3.37 -35.15
N ASP A 475 24.62 3.06 -34.91
CA ASP A 475 23.85 2.26 -35.88
C ASP A 475 22.41 2.75 -36.00
N GLY A 476 22.08 3.38 -37.13
CA GLY A 476 20.71 3.76 -37.44
C GLY A 476 20.49 4.88 -38.46
N VAL A 477 21.33 5.00 -39.49
CA VAL A 477 20.84 5.56 -40.77
C VAL A 477 19.98 4.47 -41.40
N VAL A 478 18.66 4.58 -41.30
CA VAL A 478 17.76 4.01 -42.31
C VAL A 478 16.63 5.00 -42.54
N GLU A 479 16.55 5.42 -43.81
CA GLU A 479 15.55 6.32 -44.37
C GLU A 479 14.14 5.68 -44.45
N TYR A 480 13.15 6.58 -44.45
CA TYR A 480 11.70 6.47 -44.73
C TYR A 480 10.76 5.98 -43.61
#